data_AF-A0A8I0B6F9-F1
#
_entry.id   AF-A0A8I0B6F9-F1
#
_cell.length_a   1.000
_cell.length_b   1.000
_cell.length_c   1.000
_cell.angle_alpha   90.00
_cell.angle_beta   90.00
_cell.angle_gamma   90.00
#
_symmetry.space_group_name_H-M   'P 1'
#
loop_
_entity.id
_entity.type
_entity.pdbx_description
1 polymer ?
#
loop_
_entity_poly.entity_id
_entity_poly.type
_entity_poly.pdbx_seq_one_letter_code
_entity_poly.pdbx_strand_id
1 'polypeptide(L)'
;MTTAEAVLEAAGRRLSVYLRALPIPETRRHELALRTLRRLTMELPLPADEAQARAMELLQEILVRHVVLPEVHPGPKLVRRHMRPEPMDRRPWVRFVQRYGTPAYVVAAWLFYSAWVDAVFLAIIAILLHALGLTPIP
;
A
#
# COMPACT_ATOMS: atom_id res chain seq x y z
N MET A 1 -20.12 -6.95 16.64
CA MET A 1 -19.38 -5.91 17.37
C MET A 1 -20.34 -5.23 18.32
N THR A 2 -20.00 -5.16 19.59
CA THR A 2 -20.78 -4.39 20.56
C THR A 2 -20.64 -2.90 20.26
N THR A 3 -21.61 -2.07 20.65
CA THR A 3 -21.52 -0.60 20.47
C THR A 3 -20.27 -0.03 21.13
N ALA A 4 -19.86 -0.61 22.26
CA ALA A 4 -18.62 -0.25 22.95
C ALA A 4 -17.35 -0.57 22.14
N GLU A 5 -17.27 -1.73 21.49
CA GLU A 5 -16.13 -2.08 20.62
C GLU A 5 -16.00 -1.11 19.44
N ALA A 6 -17.11 -0.77 18.79
CA ALA A 6 -17.12 0.15 17.66
C ALA A 6 -16.67 1.57 18.08
N VAL A 7 -17.09 2.02 19.27
CA VAL A 7 -16.68 3.30 19.86
C VAL A 7 -15.17 3.31 20.16
N LEU A 8 -14.64 2.24 20.77
CA LEU A 8 -13.22 2.11 21.06
C LEU A 8 -12.37 2.06 19.79
N GLU A 9 -12.84 1.37 18.75
CA GLU A 9 -12.14 1.30 17.46
C GLU A 9 -12.10 2.67 16.77
N ALA A 10 -13.19 3.43 16.83
CA ALA A 10 -13.24 4.79 16.29
C ALA A 10 -12.28 5.74 17.03
N ALA A 11 -12.28 5.70 18.38
CA ALA A 11 -11.34 6.45 19.20
C ALA A 11 -9.88 6.04 18.95
N GLY A 12 -9.62 4.74 18.84
CA GLY A 12 -8.29 4.17 18.55
C GLY A 12 -7.74 4.63 17.19
N ARG A 13 -8.57 4.66 16.15
CA ARG A 13 -8.20 5.20 14.84
C ARG A 13 -7.76 6.65 14.94
N ARG A 14 -8.55 7.50 15.59
CA ARG A 14 -8.23 8.93 15.77
C ARG A 14 -6.93 9.14 16.57
N LEU A 15 -6.77 8.41 17.67
CA LEU A 15 -5.55 8.42 18.49
C LEU A 15 -4.30 8.05 17.68
N SER A 16 -4.39 7.00 16.87
CA SER A 16 -3.26 6.52 16.07
C SER A 16 -2.78 7.53 15.04
N VAL A 17 -3.71 8.26 14.40
CA VAL A 17 -3.39 9.32 13.43
C VAL A 17 -2.67 10.47 14.12
N TYR A 18 -3.17 10.92 15.27
CA TYR A 18 -2.54 11.99 16.02
C TYR A 18 -1.14 11.61 16.52
N LEU A 19 -1.00 10.43 17.13
CA LEU A 19 0.28 9.94 17.65
C LEU A 19 1.33 9.74 16.55
N ARG A 20 0.93 9.42 15.32
CA ARG A 20 1.85 9.31 14.17
C ARG A 20 2.51 10.63 13.80
N ALA A 21 1.86 11.76 14.06
CA ALA A 21 2.40 13.08 13.79
C ALA A 21 3.42 13.55 14.84
N LEU A 22 3.45 12.91 16.01
CA LEU A 22 4.37 13.28 17.09
C LEU A 22 5.75 12.62 16.91
N PRO A 23 6.85 13.34 17.23
CA PRO A 23 8.22 12.82 17.15
C PRO A 23 8.54 11.90 18.33
N ILE A 24 7.79 10.81 18.47
CA ILE A 24 7.95 9.81 19.54
C ILE A 24 8.21 8.41 18.99
N PRO A 25 9.00 7.59 19.70
CA PRO A 25 9.22 6.19 19.35
C PRO A 25 7.92 5.43 19.18
N GLU A 26 7.89 4.48 18.24
CA GLU A 26 6.71 3.65 17.97
C GLU A 26 6.22 2.88 19.19
N THR A 27 7.13 2.36 20.01
CA THR A 27 6.79 1.66 21.24
C THR A 27 6.05 2.58 22.22
N ARG A 28 6.51 3.82 22.39
CA ARG A 28 5.84 4.82 23.24
C ARG A 28 4.50 5.25 22.67
N ARG A 29 4.36 5.35 21.34
CA ARG A 29 3.07 5.64 20.68
C ARG A 29 2.03 4.58 21.03
N HIS A 30 2.38 3.30 20.89
CA HIS A 30 1.47 2.20 21.21
C HIS A 30 1.11 2.19 22.70
N GLU A 31 2.09 2.39 23.58
CA GLU A 31 1.84 2.40 25.01
C GLU A 31 0.92 3.55 25.44
N LEU A 32 1.11 4.75 24.88
CA LEU A 32 0.23 5.88 25.10
C LEU A 32 -1.19 5.60 24.59
N ALA A 33 -1.34 5.06 23.38
CA ALA A 33 -2.64 4.70 22.82
C ALA A 33 -3.39 3.71 23.73
N LEU A 34 -2.72 2.64 24.19
CA LEU A 34 -3.31 1.65 25.09
C LEU A 34 -3.69 2.24 26.45
N ARG A 35 -2.83 3.08 27.04
CA ARG A 35 -3.13 3.76 28.31
C ARG A 35 -4.35 4.67 28.19
N THR A 36 -4.46 5.42 27.09
CA THR A 36 -5.61 6.29 26.82
C THR A 36 -6.89 5.48 26.63
N LEU A 37 -6.87 4.45 25.78
CA LEU A 37 -8.04 3.59 25.55
C LEU A 37 -8.50 2.89 26.84
N ARG A 38 -7.57 2.42 27.68
CA ARG A 38 -7.88 1.81 28.98
C ARG A 38 -8.53 2.80 29.96
N ARG A 39 -8.21 4.09 29.88
CA ARG A 39 -8.92 5.11 30.67
C ARG A 39 -10.31 5.39 30.11
N LEU A 40 -10.42 5.49 28.78
CA LEU A 40 -11.70 5.68 28.11
C LEU A 40 -12.69 4.55 28.44
N THR A 41 -12.22 3.31 28.58
CA THR A 41 -13.08 2.17 29.00
C THR A 41 -13.76 2.35 30.35
N MET A 42 -13.22 3.19 31.25
CA MET A 42 -13.83 3.46 32.55
C MET A 42 -14.99 4.47 32.48
N GLU A 43 -15.08 5.24 31.40
CA GLU A 43 -16.07 6.31 31.22
C GLU A 43 -17.20 5.92 30.24
N LEU A 44 -17.12 4.73 29.64
CA LEU A 44 -18.19 4.17 28.80
C LEU A 44 -19.43 3.80 29.65
N PRO A 45 -20.64 3.87 29.07
CA PRO A 45 -20.95 4.12 27.66
C PRO A 45 -21.01 5.61 27.30
N LEU A 46 -20.42 5.96 26.16
CA LEU A 46 -20.46 7.30 25.56
C LEU A 46 -20.84 7.18 24.07
N PRO A 47 -21.50 8.20 23.48
CA PRO A 47 -21.68 8.25 22.03
C PRO A 47 -20.31 8.40 21.34
N ALA A 48 -20.22 7.93 20.08
CA ALA A 48 -18.94 7.79 19.39
C ALA A 48 -18.15 9.11 19.24
N ASP A 49 -18.85 10.22 18.98
CA ASP A 49 -18.22 11.53 18.80
C ASP A 49 -17.66 12.07 20.13
N GLU A 50 -18.41 11.93 21.22
CA GLU A 50 -17.96 12.32 22.56
C GLU A 50 -16.80 11.45 23.05
N ALA A 51 -16.86 10.14 22.80
CA ALA A 51 -15.79 9.22 23.16
C ALA A 51 -14.47 9.56 22.43
N GLN A 52 -14.54 9.96 21.16
CA GLN A 52 -13.35 10.42 20.42
C GLN A 52 -12.79 11.73 20.99
N ALA A 53 -13.65 12.71 21.31
CA ALA A 53 -13.23 13.96 21.91
C ALA A 53 -12.58 13.70 23.28
N ARG A 54 -13.23 12.89 24.11
CA ARG A 54 -12.76 12.52 25.45
C ARG A 54 -11.45 11.73 25.42
N ALA A 55 -11.29 10.82 24.46
CA ALA A 55 -10.02 10.15 24.22
C ALA A 55 -8.87 11.14 23.95
N MET A 56 -9.16 12.24 23.26
CA MET A 56 -8.15 13.26 22.96
C MET A 56 -7.80 14.13 24.15
N GLU A 57 -8.78 14.50 24.96
CA GLU A 57 -8.54 15.17 26.25
C GLU A 57 -7.67 14.30 27.15
N LEU A 58 -8.01 13.02 27.32
CA LEU A 58 -7.24 12.07 28.13
C LEU A 58 -5.80 11.91 27.60
N LEU A 59 -5.62 11.86 26.28
CA LEU A 59 -4.27 11.82 25.71
C LEU A 59 -3.49 13.10 26.03
N GLN A 60 -4.10 14.28 25.87
CA GLN A 60 -3.45 15.55 26.17
C GLN A 60 -3.08 15.66 27.65
N GLU A 61 -3.96 15.25 28.57
CA GLU A 61 -3.66 15.20 30.00
C GLU A 61 -2.44 14.31 30.30
N ILE A 62 -2.32 13.16 29.63
CA ILE A 62 -1.18 12.25 29.77
C ILE A 62 0.10 12.89 29.23
N LEU A 63 0.02 13.53 28.06
CA LEU A 63 1.15 14.20 27.41
C LEU A 63 1.66 15.41 28.21
N VAL A 64 0.77 16.22 28.79
CA VAL A 64 1.16 17.35 29.65
C VAL A 64 1.92 16.88 30.88
N ARG A 65 1.53 15.73 31.45
CA ARG A 65 2.22 15.15 32.61
C ARG A 65 3.57 14.52 32.26
N HIS A 66 3.77 14.08 31.03
CA HIS A 66 5.00 13.43 30.58
C HIS A 66 5.65 14.33 29.53
N VAL A 67 6.56 15.22 29.95
CA VAL A 67 7.36 16.03 29.03
C VAL A 67 8.03 15.09 28.02
N VAL A 68 7.48 15.05 26.81
CA VAL A 68 8.01 14.26 25.71
C VAL A 68 9.18 15.05 25.16
N LEU A 69 10.37 14.78 25.70
CA LEU A 69 11.60 15.27 25.09
C LEU A 69 11.75 14.59 23.72
N PRO A 70 11.99 15.34 22.64
CA PRO A 70 12.32 14.73 21.36
C PRO A 70 13.58 13.89 21.54
N GLU A 71 13.46 12.59 21.28
CA GLU A 71 14.65 11.74 21.16
C GLU A 71 15.38 12.15 19.89
N VAL A 72 16.35 13.06 20.04
CA VAL A 72 17.27 13.43 18.97
C VAL A 72 18.25 12.28 18.82
N HIS A 73 17.87 11.28 18.03
CA HIS A 73 18.82 10.27 17.59
C HIS A 73 19.79 10.96 16.62
N PRO A 74 21.12 10.91 16.88
CA PRO A 74 22.08 11.46 15.95
C PRO A 74 21.92 10.73 14.62
N GLY A 75 21.43 11.45 13.61
CA GLY A 75 21.38 10.93 12.25
C GLY A 75 22.78 10.55 11.77
N PRO A 76 22.89 9.68 10.74
CA PRO A 76 24.18 9.39 10.14
C PRO A 76 24.86 10.71 9.75
N LYS A 77 26.14 10.86 10.08
CA LYS A 77 26.91 12.08 9.78
C LYS A 77 26.71 12.42 8.30
N LEU A 78 26.29 13.65 8.00
CA LEU A 78 26.23 14.15 6.63
C LEU A 78 27.67 14.22 6.08
N VAL A 79 28.04 13.23 5.27
CA VAL A 79 29.33 13.23 4.57
C VAL A 79 29.07 13.68 3.14
N ARG A 80 29.76 14.73 2.69
CA ARG A 80 29.84 15.04 1.25
C ARG A 80 30.62 13.92 0.57
N ARG A 81 29.92 12.99 -0.06
CA ARG A 81 30.51 12.01 -0.98
C ARG A 81 29.99 12.31 -2.37
N HIS A 82 30.84 12.13 -3.38
CA HIS A 82 30.38 12.11 -4.77
C HIS A 82 29.25 11.09 -4.88
N MET A 83 28.11 11.52 -5.42
CA MET A 83 26.98 10.65 -5.68
C MET A 83 27.45 9.56 -6.64
N ARG A 84 27.64 8.34 -6.13
CA ARG A 84 27.83 7.19 -7.02
C ARG A 84 26.49 6.93 -7.68
N PRO A 85 26.41 6.88 -9.03
CA PRO A 85 25.17 6.49 -9.68
C PRO A 85 24.77 5.12 -9.16
N GLU A 86 23.51 5.00 -8.72
CA GLU A 86 22.97 3.73 -8.30
C GLU A 86 22.98 2.79 -9.51
N PRO A 87 23.57 1.58 -9.41
CA PRO A 87 23.59 0.64 -10.54
C PRO A 87 22.15 0.21 -10.83
N MET A 88 21.55 0.78 -11.88
CA MET A 88 20.17 0.48 -12.28
C MET A 88 19.97 -1.01 -12.57
N ASP A 89 21.01 -1.70 -13.04
CA ASP A 89 20.99 -3.15 -13.35
C ASP A 89 20.82 -4.05 -12.12
N ARG A 90 20.97 -3.53 -10.90
CA ARG A 90 20.75 -4.31 -9.67
C ARG A 90 19.31 -4.26 -9.17
N ARG A 91 18.44 -3.47 -9.80
CA ARG A 91 17.05 -3.35 -9.39
C ARG A 91 16.33 -4.69 -9.59
N PRO A 92 15.55 -5.17 -8.61
CA PRO A 92 14.94 -6.51 -8.66
C PRO A 92 14.08 -6.75 -9.91
N TRP A 93 13.37 -5.72 -10.36
CA TRP A 93 12.50 -5.81 -11.53
C TRP A 93 13.27 -5.90 -12.85
N VAL A 94 14.48 -5.34 -12.94
CA VAL A 94 15.32 -5.45 -14.14
C VAL A 94 15.75 -6.91 -14.35
N ARG A 95 16.11 -7.60 -13.27
CA ARG A 95 16.42 -9.04 -13.32
C ARG A 95 15.21 -9.88 -13.71
N PHE A 96 14.03 -9.53 -13.21
CA PHE A 96 12.79 -10.21 -13.59
C PHE A 96 12.48 -10.05 -15.08
N VAL A 97 12.57 -8.81 -15.60
CA VAL A 97 12.34 -8.52 -17.02
C VAL A 97 13.34 -9.27 -17.90
N GLN A 98 14.63 -9.27 -17.57
CA GLN A 98 15.65 -10.00 -18.33
C GLN A 98 15.44 -11.52 -18.29
N ARG A 99 15.07 -12.07 -17.13
CA ARG A 99 14.93 -13.52 -16.95
C ARG A 99 13.65 -14.09 -17.54
N TYR A 100 12.55 -13.33 -17.52
CA TYR A 100 11.22 -13.83 -17.90
C TYR A 100 10.56 -12.99 -18.99
N GLY A 101 10.67 -11.67 -18.93
CA GLY A 101 10.05 -10.76 -19.89
C GLY A 101 10.63 -10.90 -21.30
N THR A 102 11.96 -10.87 -21.42
CA THR A 102 12.65 -11.00 -22.71
C THR A 102 12.37 -12.34 -23.40
N PRO A 103 12.53 -13.51 -22.75
CA PRO A 103 12.21 -14.78 -23.42
C PRO A 103 10.71 -14.94 -23.72
N ALA A 104 9.81 -14.49 -22.83
CA ALA A 104 8.37 -14.54 -23.10
C ALA A 104 7.98 -13.69 -24.32
N TYR A 105 8.58 -12.49 -24.45
CA TYR A 105 8.37 -11.63 -25.62
C TYR A 105 8.87 -12.28 -26.90
N VAL A 106 10.06 -12.90 -26.90
CA VAL A 106 10.60 -13.57 -28.09
C VAL A 106 9.72 -14.76 -28.50
N VAL A 107 9.25 -15.56 -27.55
CA VAL A 107 8.35 -16.69 -27.84
C VAL A 107 7.01 -16.20 -28.37
N ALA A 108 6.43 -15.17 -27.76
CA ALA A 108 5.19 -14.56 -28.24
C ALA A 108 5.36 -14.00 -29.65
N ALA A 109 6.44 -13.25 -29.90
CA ALA A 109 6.76 -12.73 -31.22
C ALA A 109 6.91 -13.86 -32.24
N TRP A 110 7.62 -14.95 -31.91
CA TRP A 110 7.78 -16.09 -32.80
C TRP A 110 6.45 -16.79 -33.12
N LEU A 111 5.57 -16.95 -32.14
CA LEU A 111 4.24 -17.51 -32.35
C LEU A 111 3.41 -16.63 -33.29
N PHE A 112 3.36 -15.33 -33.02
CA PHE A 112 2.57 -14.37 -33.82
C PHE A 112 3.14 -14.12 -35.22
N TYR A 113 4.46 -14.25 -35.42
CA TYR A 113 5.11 -14.06 -36.73
C TYR A 113 5.23 -15.37 -37.53
N SER A 114 4.63 -16.46 -37.07
CA SER A 114 4.66 -17.73 -37.78
C SER A 114 3.65 -17.72 -38.93
N ALA A 115 4.09 -18.14 -40.13
CA ALA A 115 3.24 -18.21 -41.34
C ALA A 115 1.98 -19.10 -41.15
N TRP A 116 1.98 -19.96 -40.13
CA TRP A 116 0.82 -20.77 -39.78
C TRP A 116 -0.31 -19.94 -39.15
N VAL A 117 0.01 -18.92 -38.35
CA VAL A 117 -1.01 -18.01 -37.77
C VAL A 117 -1.71 -17.23 -38.88
N ASP A 118 -0.97 -16.73 -39.86
CA ASP A 118 -1.54 -16.06 -41.03
C ASP A 118 -2.44 -17.03 -41.84
N ALA A 119 -2.00 -18.27 -42.06
CA ALA A 119 -2.78 -19.27 -42.78
C ALA A 119 -4.09 -19.63 -42.05
N VAL A 120 -4.05 -19.81 -40.74
CA VAL A 120 -5.25 -20.07 -39.92
C VAL A 120 -6.18 -18.87 -39.92
N PHE A 121 -5.64 -17.66 -39.78
CA PHE A 121 -6.42 -16.44 -39.81
C PHE A 121 -7.13 -16.24 -41.16
N LEU A 122 -6.41 -16.46 -42.27
CA LEU A 122 -7.00 -16.42 -43.61
C LEU A 122 -8.05 -17.51 -43.82
N ALA A 123 -7.84 -18.72 -43.29
CA ALA A 123 -8.83 -19.80 -43.35
C ALA A 123 -10.10 -19.46 -42.57
N ILE A 124 -9.97 -18.85 -41.37
CA ILE A 124 -11.12 -18.37 -40.58
C ILE A 124 -11.87 -17.28 -41.33
N ILE A 125 -11.16 -16.32 -41.93
CA ILE A 125 -11.78 -15.26 -42.75
C ILE A 125 -12.53 -15.88 -43.94
N ALA A 126 -11.92 -16.85 -44.64
CA ALA A 126 -12.55 -17.52 -45.78
C ALA A 126 -13.84 -18.26 -45.37
N ILE A 127 -13.83 -18.97 -44.24
CA ILE A 127 -15.02 -19.64 -43.68
C ILE A 127 -16.10 -18.61 -43.31
N LEU A 128 -15.71 -17.49 -42.68
CA LEU A 128 -16.63 -16.43 -42.29
C LEU A 128 -17.28 -15.76 -43.52
N LEU A 129 -16.49 -15.46 -44.55
CA LEU A 129 -16.97 -14.90 -45.82
C LEU A 129 -17.94 -15.87 -46.53
N HIS A 130 -17.65 -17.17 -46.47
CA HIS A 130 -18.55 -18.19 -47.00
C HIS A 130 -19.86 -18.27 -46.22
N ALA A 131 -19.80 -18.25 -44.89
CA ALA A 131 -20.99 -18.23 -44.04
C ALA A 131 -21.84 -16.96 -44.22
N LEU A 132 -21.22 -15.83 -44.58
CA LEU A 132 -21.87 -14.56 -44.91
C LEU A 132 -22.41 -14.50 -46.35
N GLY A 133 -22.20 -15.53 -47.18
CA GLY A 133 -22.67 -15.57 -48.57
C GLY A 133 -21.94 -14.62 -49.52
N LEU A 134 -20.75 -14.14 -49.13
CA LEU A 134 -19.97 -13.13 -49.86
C LEU A 134 -18.92 -13.75 -50.82
N THR A 135 -19.07 -15.02 -51.20
CA THR A 135 -18.12 -15.68 -52.11
C THR A 135 -18.36 -15.26 -53.56
N PRO A 136 -17.32 -14.83 -54.31
CA PRO A 136 -17.42 -14.76 -55.75
C PRO A 136 -17.57 -16.19 -56.32
N ILE A 137 -18.64 -16.41 -57.07
CA ILE A 137 -18.81 -17.55 -57.99
C ILE A 137 -17.67 -17.44 -59.04
N PRO A 138 -17.05 -18.57 -59.47
CA PRO A 138 -15.93 -18.57 -60.43
C PRO A 138 -16.20 -17.77 -61.71
#